data_AF-A0A2G2E1N2-F1
#
_entry.id   AF-A0A2G2E1N2-F1
#
_cell.length_a   1.000
_cell.length_b   1.000
_cell.length_c   1.000
_cell.angle_alpha   90.00
_cell.angle_beta   90.00
_cell.angle_gamma   90.00
#
_symmetry.space_group_name_H-M   'P 1'
#
loop_
_entity.id
_entity.type
_entity.pdbx_description
1 polymer ?
#
loop_
_entity_poly.entity_id
_entity_poly.type
_entity_poly.pdbx_seq_one_letter_code
_entity_poly.pdbx_strand_id
1 'polypeptide(L)'
;MRSVLLLIVLTFVFVSCESTDTTETISENLVVSESLIDSRFQECYYEDDLAKGKSDSILNSIFGKAIFNRNIRLSSTESMMNCALDNTIILVPFGDTNYCVPNSYDLLYSIHAGGKNIYSFRMVSGKDMQFEPVSTIVADQLQGYRNLLDGQFKISYSQARIIAKSNGVSFEDSNLELVKNESAGQSTYHWEAELEYDHNSVVLLLIDAMTGATSEEVLTIENIQ
;
A
#
# COMPACT_ATOMS: atom_id res chain seq x y z
N MET A 1 -25.55 -8.63 15.65
CA MET A 1 -24.57 -9.48 16.38
C MET A 1 -23.27 -8.71 16.47
N ARG A 2 -22.51 -8.91 17.56
CA ARG A 2 -21.50 -7.99 18.12
C ARG A 2 -20.33 -7.68 17.17
N SER A 3 -19.97 -6.40 17.07
CA SER A 3 -18.59 -5.97 16.76
C SER A 3 -18.10 -5.04 17.87
N VAL A 4 -16.91 -5.38 18.36
CA VAL A 4 -16.23 -4.81 19.52
C VAL A 4 -15.46 -3.58 19.05
N LEU A 5 -15.71 -2.43 19.68
CA LEU A 5 -14.89 -1.23 19.57
C LEU A 5 -13.60 -1.46 20.37
N LEU A 6 -12.44 -1.50 19.70
CA LEU A 6 -11.15 -1.59 20.37
C LEU A 6 -10.65 -0.18 20.69
N LEU A 7 -10.80 0.23 21.95
CA LEU A 7 -10.20 1.45 22.50
C LEU A 7 -8.83 1.08 23.09
N ILE A 8 -7.73 1.48 22.44
CA ILE A 8 -6.38 1.30 22.99
C ILE A 8 -6.05 2.53 23.84
N VAL A 9 -6.06 2.36 25.16
CA VAL A 9 -5.51 3.30 26.15
C VAL A 9 -4.05 2.92 26.37
N LEU A 10 -3.12 3.72 25.84
CA LEU A 10 -1.69 3.60 26.15
C LEU A 10 -1.42 4.24 27.51
N THR A 11 -1.13 3.39 28.51
CA THR A 11 -0.68 3.83 29.83
C THR A 11 0.84 3.78 29.85
N PHE A 12 1.51 4.93 30.01
CA PHE A 12 2.95 5.00 30.17
C PHE A 12 3.32 4.72 31.63
N VAL A 13 4.02 3.60 31.88
CA VAL A 13 4.65 3.34 33.18
C VAL A 13 6.07 3.90 33.13
N PHE A 14 6.31 4.99 33.86
CA PHE A 14 7.66 5.47 34.13
C PHE A 14 8.29 4.60 35.22
N VAL A 15 9.36 3.87 34.88
CA VAL A 15 10.26 3.29 35.87
C VAL A 15 11.51 4.16 35.90
N SER A 16 11.70 4.89 37.02
CA SER A 16 12.96 5.56 37.34
C SER A 16 14.03 4.52 37.62
N CYS A 17 15.18 4.65 36.96
CA CYS A 17 16.38 3.89 37.26
C CYS A 17 17.29 4.78 38.12
N GLU A 18 17.51 4.39 39.38
CA GLU A 18 18.49 5.02 40.26
C GLU A 18 19.90 4.77 39.74
N SER A 19 20.70 5.84 39.74
CA SER A 19 22.10 5.87 39.36
C SER A 19 23.00 5.29 40.45
N THR A 20 23.96 4.45 40.06
CA THR A 20 25.22 4.32 40.80
C THR A 20 26.38 4.66 39.89
N ASP A 21 27.03 5.77 40.24
CA ASP A 21 28.34 6.20 39.82
C ASP A 21 29.40 5.13 40.06
N THR A 22 30.20 4.83 39.03
CA THR A 22 31.64 4.65 39.18
C THR A 22 32.33 5.07 37.89
N THR A 23 33.09 6.16 38.01
CA THR A 23 34.14 6.60 37.09
C THR A 23 35.16 5.51 36.82
N GLU A 24 35.49 5.24 35.56
CA GLU A 24 36.88 4.99 35.14
C GLU A 24 37.09 5.17 33.61
N THR A 25 37.98 6.11 33.32
CA THR A 25 38.96 6.19 32.22
C THR A 25 38.55 5.92 30.77
N ILE A 26 38.62 7.00 29.98
CA ILE A 26 38.52 7.06 28.52
C ILE A 26 39.70 6.30 27.88
N SER A 27 39.39 5.27 27.10
CA SER A 27 40.23 4.85 25.97
C SER A 27 39.36 4.85 24.72
N GLU A 28 39.64 5.77 23.80
CA GLU A 28 39.02 5.85 22.48
C GLU A 28 39.29 4.55 21.71
N ASN A 29 38.28 3.70 21.60
CA ASN A 29 38.15 2.77 20.50
C ASN A 29 36.78 3.03 19.88
N LEU A 30 36.81 3.56 18.66
CA LEU A 30 35.65 3.74 17.80
C LEU A 30 35.15 2.35 17.39
N VAL A 31 34.41 1.69 18.28
CA VAL A 31 33.67 0.48 17.96
C VAL A 31 32.45 0.93 17.17
N VAL A 32 32.46 0.63 15.88
CA VAL A 32 31.27 0.63 15.02
C VAL A 32 30.17 -0.07 15.80
N SER A 33 29.11 0.65 16.14
CA SER A 33 27.98 0.08 16.88
C SER A 33 27.41 -1.07 16.06
N GLU A 34 27.72 -2.30 16.46
CA GLU A 34 26.92 -3.46 16.09
C GLU A 34 25.49 -3.11 16.45
N SER A 35 24.62 -3.06 15.44
CA SER A 35 23.18 -3.04 15.68
C SER A 35 22.89 -4.17 16.67
N LEU A 36 22.27 -3.85 17.80
CA LEU A 36 21.82 -4.82 18.79
C LEU A 36 20.85 -5.80 18.12
N ILE A 37 21.38 -6.87 17.53
CA ILE A 37 20.61 -8.00 17.04
C ILE A 37 20.06 -8.65 18.31
N ASP A 38 18.74 -8.55 18.52
CA ASP A 38 18.08 -9.20 19.64
C ASP A 38 18.34 -10.71 19.54
N SER A 39 18.96 -11.27 20.59
CA SER A 39 19.46 -12.64 20.63
C SER A 39 18.38 -13.71 20.41
N ARG A 40 17.09 -13.33 20.47
CA ARG A 40 15.98 -14.24 20.15
C ARG A 40 15.81 -14.47 18.64
N PHE A 41 16.42 -13.65 17.80
CA PHE A 41 16.34 -13.72 16.33
C PHE A 41 17.43 -14.62 15.71
N GLN A 42 18.22 -15.36 16.50
CA GLN A 42 19.49 -15.96 16.06
C GLN A 42 19.44 -17.07 14.99
N GLU A 43 18.29 -17.54 14.52
CA GLU A 43 18.21 -18.62 13.49
C GLU A 43 17.06 -18.47 12.48
N CYS A 44 16.82 -17.27 11.92
CA CYS A 44 15.77 -17.10 10.91
C CYS A 44 16.34 -16.84 9.52
N TYR A 45 16.02 -17.72 8.57
CA TYR A 45 16.29 -17.48 7.14
C TYR A 45 15.33 -16.42 6.62
N TYR A 46 15.92 -15.30 6.24
CA TYR A 46 15.24 -14.15 5.67
C TYR A 46 15.22 -14.29 4.15
N GLU A 47 14.03 -14.31 3.54
CA GLU A 47 13.88 -14.53 2.10
C GLU A 47 13.24 -13.32 1.40
N ASP A 48 13.58 -12.09 1.79
CA ASP A 48 13.05 -10.87 1.17
C ASP A 48 13.27 -10.81 -0.35
N ASP A 49 14.45 -11.22 -0.81
CA ASP A 49 14.73 -11.31 -2.23
C ASP A 49 13.82 -12.32 -2.93
N LEU A 50 13.43 -13.40 -2.23
CA LEU A 50 12.45 -14.35 -2.75
C LEU A 50 11.03 -13.79 -2.70
N ALA A 51 10.62 -13.17 -1.59
CA ALA A 51 9.30 -12.59 -1.41
C ALA A 51 9.05 -11.50 -2.46
N LYS A 52 10.01 -10.57 -2.58
CA LYS A 52 10.02 -9.55 -3.62
C LYS A 52 10.06 -10.19 -5.01
N GLY A 53 10.93 -11.18 -5.25
CA GLY A 53 11.04 -11.86 -6.54
C GLY A 53 9.74 -12.53 -6.99
N LYS A 54 9.03 -13.18 -6.07
CA LYS A 54 7.71 -13.80 -6.32
C LYS A 54 6.63 -12.76 -6.59
N SER A 55 6.56 -11.71 -5.77
CA SER A 55 5.62 -10.61 -5.97
C SER A 55 5.87 -9.89 -7.31
N ASP A 56 7.13 -9.55 -7.60
CA ASP A 56 7.57 -8.97 -8.86
C ASP A 56 7.22 -9.87 -10.05
N SER A 57 7.30 -11.20 -9.92
CA SER A 57 6.93 -12.13 -10.99
C SER A 57 5.45 -12.03 -11.35
N ILE A 58 4.57 -11.85 -10.37
CA ILE A 58 3.13 -11.66 -10.59
C ILE A 58 2.88 -10.31 -11.25
N LEU A 59 3.50 -9.25 -10.75
CA LEU A 59 3.35 -7.92 -11.36
C LEU A 59 3.92 -7.88 -12.78
N ASN A 60 5.01 -8.62 -13.05
CA ASN A 60 5.53 -8.79 -14.40
C ASN A 60 4.55 -9.54 -15.32
N SER A 61 3.77 -10.50 -14.81
CA SER A 61 2.78 -11.21 -15.64
C SER A 61 1.58 -10.31 -15.98
N ILE A 62 1.18 -9.44 -15.05
CA ILE A 62 0.11 -8.46 -15.25
C ILE A 62 0.54 -7.35 -16.21
N PHE A 63 1.65 -6.66 -15.90
CA PHE A 63 2.07 -5.46 -16.63
C PHE A 63 2.94 -5.74 -17.85
N GLY A 64 3.60 -6.90 -17.90
CA GLY A 64 4.70 -7.14 -18.82
C GLY A 64 6.01 -6.48 -18.35
N LYS A 65 7.14 -7.14 -18.64
CA LYS A 65 8.47 -6.76 -18.13
C LYS A 65 8.85 -5.30 -18.41
N ALA A 66 8.52 -4.79 -19.60
CA ALA A 66 8.90 -3.44 -20.01
C ALA A 66 8.19 -2.36 -19.18
N ILE A 67 6.87 -2.48 -18.99
CA ILE A 67 6.08 -1.56 -18.18
C ILE A 67 6.45 -1.70 -16.72
N PHE A 68 6.53 -2.94 -16.21
CA PHE A 68 6.89 -3.20 -14.82
C PHE A 68 8.18 -2.46 -14.43
N ASN A 69 9.27 -2.68 -15.17
CA ASN A 69 10.56 -2.05 -14.88
C ASN A 69 10.50 -0.52 -14.95
N ARG A 70 9.74 0.02 -15.91
CA ARG A 70 9.67 1.47 -16.12
C ARG A 70 8.78 2.17 -15.10
N ASN A 71 7.69 1.55 -14.67
CA ASN A 71 6.58 2.23 -14.01
C ASN A 71 6.25 1.72 -12.60
N ILE A 72 6.65 0.51 -12.23
CA ILE A 72 6.25 -0.09 -10.95
C ILE A 72 7.39 -0.01 -9.94
N ARG A 73 7.10 0.40 -8.71
CA ARG A 73 8.10 0.60 -7.63
C ARG A 73 7.62 0.02 -6.32
N LEU A 74 8.44 -0.81 -5.70
CA LEU A 74 8.26 -1.25 -4.31
C LEU A 74 8.66 -0.12 -3.36
N SER A 75 7.84 0.14 -2.34
CA SER A 75 8.17 1.01 -1.21
C SER A 75 8.61 0.13 -0.03
N SER A 76 9.92 -0.14 0.09
CA SER A 76 10.42 -0.98 1.19
C SER A 76 10.12 -0.39 2.57
N THR A 77 10.12 0.95 2.69
CA THR A 77 9.86 1.65 3.96
C THR A 77 8.42 1.54 4.46
N GLU A 78 7.47 1.28 3.55
CA GLU A 78 6.04 1.15 3.87
C GLU A 78 5.53 -0.29 3.70
N SER A 79 6.44 -1.18 3.32
CA SER A 79 6.22 -2.61 3.27
C SER A 79 6.58 -3.20 4.62
N MET A 80 5.81 -4.20 5.05
CA MET A 80 5.91 -4.79 6.37
C MET A 80 5.83 -6.32 6.28
N MET A 81 6.41 -6.97 7.26
CA MET A 81 6.24 -8.39 7.53
C MET A 81 5.60 -8.56 8.89
N ASN A 82 4.72 -9.54 9.01
CA ASN A 82 4.24 -10.01 10.28
C ASN A 82 5.10 -11.18 10.71
N CYS A 83 5.78 -11.06 11.84
CA CYS A 83 6.60 -12.11 12.41
C CYS A 83 6.05 -12.58 13.77
N ALA A 84 6.21 -13.86 14.07
CA ALA A 84 5.92 -14.40 15.40
C ALA A 84 7.21 -14.49 16.22
N LEU A 85 7.19 -13.93 17.43
CA LEU A 85 8.26 -14.03 18.41
C LEU A 85 7.65 -14.30 19.79
N ASP A 86 8.02 -15.41 20.43
CA ASP A 86 7.53 -15.78 21.78
C ASP A 86 5.99 -15.68 21.94
N ASN A 87 5.24 -16.23 20.98
CA ASN A 87 3.77 -16.14 20.89
C ASN A 87 3.19 -14.71 20.74
N THR A 88 4.01 -13.73 20.40
CA THR A 88 3.58 -12.35 20.09
C THR A 88 3.76 -12.08 18.60
N ILE A 89 2.81 -11.35 18.02
CA ILE A 89 2.91 -10.84 16.65
C ILE A 89 3.65 -9.50 16.70
N ILE A 90 4.71 -9.38 15.91
CA ILE A 90 5.44 -8.15 15.70
C ILE A 90 5.37 -7.77 14.22
N LEU A 91 5.21 -6.48 13.94
CA LEU A 91 5.35 -5.94 12.59
C LEU A 91 6.77 -5.45 12.41
N VAL A 92 7.44 -5.97 11.41
CA VAL A 92 8.84 -5.66 11.09
C VAL A 92 8.87 -5.01 9.70
N PRO A 93 9.60 -3.88 9.53
CA PRO A 93 9.78 -3.28 8.21
C PRO A 93 10.39 -4.27 7.20
N PHE A 94 9.93 -4.22 5.95
CA PHE A 94 10.52 -5.04 4.89
C PHE A 94 11.93 -4.52 4.55
N GLY A 95 12.88 -5.44 4.47
CA GLY A 95 14.32 -5.17 4.35
C GLY A 95 15.07 -4.95 5.67
N ASP A 96 14.41 -5.10 6.82
CA ASP A 96 15.08 -5.06 8.12
C ASP A 96 16.00 -6.28 8.28
N THR A 97 17.22 -6.07 8.77
CA THR A 97 18.21 -7.12 9.02
C THR A 97 17.91 -7.95 10.27
N ASN A 98 16.90 -7.58 11.06
CA ASN A 98 16.44 -8.36 12.21
C ASN A 98 15.77 -9.66 11.72
N TYR A 99 16.46 -10.77 11.97
CA TYR A 99 16.11 -12.10 11.47
C TYR A 99 14.85 -12.65 12.14
N CYS A 100 13.68 -12.55 11.50
CA CYS A 100 12.47 -13.26 11.94
C CYS A 100 11.92 -14.19 10.85
N VAL A 101 11.10 -15.18 11.24
CA VAL A 101 10.34 -16.00 10.28
C VAL A 101 8.98 -15.33 10.04
N PRO A 102 8.71 -14.80 8.83
CA PRO A 102 7.44 -14.15 8.55
C PRO A 102 6.27 -15.15 8.47
N ASN A 103 5.15 -14.78 9.09
CA ASN A 103 3.86 -15.43 8.91
C ASN A 103 3.08 -14.86 7.73
N SER A 104 3.29 -13.58 7.44
CA SER A 104 2.70 -12.91 6.29
C SER A 104 3.57 -11.75 5.82
N TYR A 105 3.37 -11.37 4.57
CA TYR A 105 4.01 -10.27 3.90
C TYR A 105 2.94 -9.28 3.45
N ASP A 106 3.22 -7.99 3.60
CA ASP A 106 2.43 -6.89 3.07
C ASP A 106 3.37 -5.92 2.36
N LEU A 107 3.43 -6.04 1.03
CA LEU A 107 4.35 -5.29 0.19
C LEU A 107 3.61 -4.16 -0.52
N LEU A 108 3.97 -2.92 -0.22
CA LEU A 108 3.40 -1.74 -0.87
C LEU A 108 4.14 -1.45 -2.17
N TYR A 109 3.40 -1.47 -3.28
CA TYR A 109 3.86 -1.05 -4.59
C TYR A 109 3.17 0.24 -5.02
N SER A 110 3.81 0.95 -5.93
CA SER A 110 3.28 2.16 -6.57
C SER A 110 3.46 2.13 -8.08
N ILE A 111 2.48 2.68 -8.79
CA ILE A 111 2.49 2.88 -10.23
C ILE A 111 2.86 4.32 -10.51
N HIS A 112 3.88 4.52 -11.34
CA HIS A 112 4.41 5.83 -11.69
C HIS A 112 4.14 6.14 -13.16
N ALA A 113 3.61 7.32 -13.45
CA ALA A 113 3.46 7.84 -14.81
C ALA A 113 3.85 9.31 -14.86
N GLY A 114 4.65 9.71 -15.85
CA GLY A 114 5.15 11.09 -15.95
C GLY A 114 5.95 11.55 -14.74
N GLY A 115 6.65 10.63 -14.05
CA GLY A 115 7.45 10.92 -12.86
C GLY A 115 6.67 11.11 -11.56
N LYS A 116 5.37 10.79 -11.56
CA LYS A 116 4.51 10.89 -10.36
C LYS A 116 3.93 9.52 -10.01
N ASN A 117 3.78 9.27 -8.72
CA ASN A 117 2.93 8.18 -8.24
C ASN A 117 1.48 8.52 -8.60
N ILE A 118 0.81 7.62 -9.33
CA ILE A 118 -0.59 7.77 -9.75
C ILE A 118 -1.51 6.76 -9.06
N TYR A 119 -0.95 5.73 -8.42
CA TYR A 119 -1.71 4.69 -7.72
C TYR A 119 -0.78 3.86 -6.83
N SER A 120 -1.21 3.54 -5.62
CA SER A 120 -0.48 2.65 -4.71
C SER A 120 -1.35 1.47 -4.34
N PHE A 121 -0.75 0.29 -4.24
CA PHE A 121 -1.48 -0.94 -3.97
C PHE A 121 -0.62 -1.92 -3.19
N ARG A 122 -1.28 -2.83 -2.46
CA ARG A 122 -0.62 -3.84 -1.64
C ARG A 122 -0.67 -5.21 -2.31
N MET A 123 0.48 -5.87 -2.31
CA MET A 123 0.62 -7.30 -2.59
C MET A 123 0.78 -8.01 -1.25
N VAL A 124 -0.14 -8.91 -0.93
CA VAL A 124 -0.15 -9.63 0.34
C VAL A 124 0.15 -11.10 0.12
N SER A 125 0.71 -11.74 1.14
CA SER A 125 0.90 -13.19 1.14
C SER A 125 0.99 -13.74 2.55
N GLY A 126 0.67 -15.03 2.73
CA GLY A 126 0.96 -15.76 3.95
C GLY A 126 2.39 -16.33 3.97
N LYS A 127 2.61 -17.27 4.89
CA LYS A 127 3.89 -18.00 5.03
C LYS A 127 4.25 -18.83 3.80
N ASP A 128 3.28 -19.20 2.98
CA ASP A 128 3.46 -19.96 1.74
C ASP A 128 4.03 -19.12 0.58
N MET A 129 4.08 -17.79 0.74
CA MET A 129 4.53 -16.83 -0.26
C MET A 129 3.77 -16.92 -1.59
N GLN A 130 2.49 -17.33 -1.55
CA GLN A 130 1.58 -17.14 -2.68
C GLN A 130 1.08 -15.70 -2.63
N PHE A 131 1.71 -14.82 -3.42
CA PHE A 131 1.36 -13.41 -3.44
C PHE A 131 0.11 -13.14 -4.26
N GLU A 132 -0.68 -12.19 -3.83
CA GLU A 132 -1.83 -11.67 -4.58
C GLU A 132 -2.08 -10.20 -4.25
N PRO A 133 -2.75 -9.44 -5.14
CA PRO A 133 -3.27 -8.13 -4.76
C PRO A 133 -4.21 -8.26 -3.56
N VAL A 134 -4.22 -7.27 -2.68
CA VAL A 134 -5.04 -7.27 -1.45
C VAL A 134 -6.54 -7.51 -1.67
N SER A 135 -7.04 -7.24 -2.87
CA SER A 135 -8.43 -7.56 -3.26
C SER A 135 -8.56 -7.76 -4.78
N THR A 136 -9.69 -8.35 -5.18
CA THR A 136 -10.05 -8.50 -6.60
C THR A 136 -10.27 -7.15 -7.29
N ILE A 137 -10.81 -6.16 -6.57
CA ILE A 137 -10.98 -4.79 -7.08
C ILE A 137 -9.61 -4.24 -7.49
N VAL A 138 -8.61 -4.37 -6.62
CA VAL A 138 -7.24 -3.93 -6.93
C VAL A 138 -6.70 -4.68 -8.15
N ALA A 139 -6.92 -5.99 -8.27
CA ALA A 139 -6.47 -6.75 -9.44
C ALA A 139 -7.05 -6.19 -10.77
N ASP A 140 -8.34 -5.85 -10.79
CA ASP A 140 -8.98 -5.22 -11.95
C ASP A 140 -8.44 -3.81 -12.23
N GLN A 141 -8.20 -3.01 -11.18
CA GLN A 141 -7.57 -1.70 -11.30
C GLN A 141 -6.16 -1.82 -11.91
N LEU A 142 -5.35 -2.81 -11.50
CA LEU A 142 -4.01 -3.05 -12.07
C LEU A 142 -4.05 -3.33 -13.58
N GLN A 143 -5.05 -4.10 -14.04
CA GLN A 143 -5.25 -4.33 -15.47
C GLN A 143 -5.64 -3.04 -16.22
N GLY A 144 -6.45 -2.18 -15.59
CA GLY A 144 -6.74 -0.84 -16.10
C GLY A 144 -5.48 0.02 -16.22
N TYR A 145 -4.64 0.06 -15.18
CA TYR A 145 -3.40 0.82 -15.20
C TYR A 145 -2.39 0.29 -16.22
N ARG A 146 -2.37 -1.01 -16.47
CA ARG A 146 -1.60 -1.56 -17.59
C ARG A 146 -2.08 -0.98 -18.92
N ASN A 147 -3.38 -1.00 -19.19
CA ASN A 147 -3.95 -0.45 -20.43
C ASN A 147 -3.64 1.05 -20.60
N LEU A 148 -3.69 1.81 -19.50
CA LEU A 148 -3.28 3.21 -19.48
C LEU A 148 -1.80 3.37 -19.89
N LEU A 149 -0.90 2.60 -19.29
CA LEU A 149 0.54 2.67 -19.54
C LEU A 149 0.94 2.16 -20.93
N ASP A 150 0.14 1.25 -21.50
CA ASP A 150 0.21 0.82 -22.90
C ASP A 150 -0.33 1.89 -23.89
N GLY A 151 -0.88 3.00 -23.39
CA GLY A 151 -1.39 4.09 -24.21
C GLY A 151 -2.75 3.81 -24.86
N GLN A 152 -3.53 2.87 -24.30
CA GLN A 152 -4.86 2.55 -24.83
C GLN A 152 -5.91 3.62 -24.51
N PHE A 153 -5.67 4.45 -23.50
CA PHE A 153 -6.58 5.51 -23.08
C PHE A 153 -6.19 6.86 -23.66
N LYS A 154 -7.20 7.69 -23.98
CA LYS A 154 -6.97 9.07 -24.46
C LYS A 154 -6.78 10.05 -23.32
N ILE A 155 -7.36 9.75 -22.16
CA ILE A 155 -7.29 10.61 -20.98
C ILE A 155 -6.26 10.06 -20.01
N SER A 156 -5.12 10.75 -19.92
CA SER A 156 -4.10 10.47 -18.91
C SER A 156 -4.55 10.86 -17.51
N TYR A 157 -3.91 10.30 -16.48
CA TYR A 157 -4.10 10.69 -15.08
C TYR A 157 -4.02 12.21 -14.86
N SER A 158 -3.06 12.89 -15.51
CA SER A 158 -2.90 14.35 -15.36
C SER A 158 -4.06 15.12 -15.99
N GLN A 159 -4.57 14.67 -17.14
CA GLN A 159 -5.75 15.28 -17.76
C GLN A 159 -7.00 15.02 -16.93
N ALA A 160 -7.20 13.80 -16.44
CA ALA A 160 -8.32 13.46 -15.56
C ALA A 160 -8.30 14.28 -14.26
N ARG A 161 -7.13 14.49 -13.63
CA ARG A 161 -7.01 15.41 -12.48
C ARG A 161 -7.42 16.85 -12.82
N ILE A 162 -7.09 17.35 -14.01
CA ILE A 162 -7.49 18.70 -14.43
C ILE A 162 -9.01 18.77 -14.57
N ILE A 163 -9.61 17.78 -15.24
CA ILE A 163 -11.07 17.67 -15.39
C ILE A 163 -11.75 17.59 -14.02
N ALA A 164 -11.27 16.73 -13.13
CA ALA A 164 -11.80 16.58 -11.77
C ALA A 164 -11.75 17.89 -10.99
N LYS A 165 -10.62 18.61 -11.00
CA LYS A 165 -10.49 19.92 -10.36
C LYS A 165 -11.46 20.95 -10.93
N SER A 166 -11.66 20.98 -12.24
CA SER A 166 -12.63 21.90 -12.85
C SER A 166 -14.08 21.58 -12.49
N ASN A 167 -14.37 20.35 -12.05
CA ASN A 167 -15.68 19.93 -11.58
C ASN A 167 -15.83 20.02 -10.05
N GLY A 168 -14.84 20.54 -9.33
CA GLY A 168 -14.96 20.81 -7.88
C GLY A 168 -14.34 19.78 -6.96
N VAL A 169 -13.69 18.73 -7.48
CA VAL A 169 -13.01 17.72 -6.65
C VAL A 169 -11.86 18.34 -5.84
N SER A 170 -11.89 18.15 -4.52
CA SER A 170 -10.75 18.45 -3.63
C SER A 170 -9.87 17.21 -3.47
N PHE A 171 -8.58 17.36 -3.76
CA PHE A 171 -7.57 16.30 -3.61
C PHE A 171 -6.79 16.41 -2.29
N GLU A 172 -7.31 17.13 -1.30
CA GLU A 172 -6.74 17.11 0.05
C GLU A 172 -7.00 15.77 0.73
N ASP A 173 -8.24 15.26 0.59
CA ASP A 173 -8.69 14.01 1.20
C ASP A 173 -9.10 12.94 0.17
N SER A 174 -9.28 13.31 -1.12
CA SER A 174 -9.69 12.38 -2.17
C SER A 174 -8.52 11.96 -3.07
N ASN A 175 -8.58 10.72 -3.59
CA ASN A 175 -7.71 10.22 -4.64
C ASN A 175 -8.47 10.07 -5.96
N LEU A 176 -7.73 10.10 -7.07
CA LEU A 176 -8.26 9.75 -8.38
C LEU A 176 -7.91 8.29 -8.66
N GLU A 177 -8.91 7.44 -8.81
CA GLU A 177 -8.73 6.01 -9.05
C GLU A 177 -9.22 5.62 -10.43
N LEU A 178 -8.62 4.60 -11.04
CA LEU A 178 -9.07 4.06 -12.30
C LEU A 178 -9.92 2.82 -12.04
N VAL A 179 -11.21 2.90 -12.31
CA VAL A 179 -12.19 1.85 -11.97
C VAL A 179 -12.80 1.28 -13.26
N LYS A 180 -13.10 -0.01 -13.21
CA LYS A 180 -13.79 -0.71 -14.30
C LYS A 180 -15.28 -0.38 -14.25
N ASN A 181 -15.84 -0.03 -15.40
CA ASN A 181 -17.26 0.19 -15.56
C ASN A 181 -17.96 -1.16 -15.80
N GLU A 182 -18.70 -1.64 -14.80
CA GLU A 182 -19.44 -2.90 -14.87
C GLU A 182 -20.76 -2.81 -15.67
N SER A 183 -21.28 -1.61 -15.94
CA SER A 183 -22.59 -1.42 -16.59
C SER A 183 -22.56 -1.55 -18.12
N ALA A 184 -21.38 -1.52 -18.75
CA ALA A 184 -21.27 -1.30 -20.19
C ALA A 184 -21.22 -2.56 -21.07
N GLY A 185 -21.22 -3.79 -20.53
CA GLY A 185 -21.14 -5.05 -21.31
C GLY A 185 -19.83 -5.27 -22.10
N GLN A 186 -19.05 -4.21 -22.33
CA GLN A 186 -17.64 -4.21 -22.68
C GLN A 186 -16.86 -3.61 -21.49
N SER A 187 -15.71 -4.19 -21.15
CA SER A 187 -14.82 -3.68 -20.09
C SER A 187 -14.30 -2.29 -20.47
N THR A 188 -15.01 -1.26 -20.05
CA THR A 188 -14.62 0.14 -20.18
C THR A 188 -14.11 0.64 -18.82
N TYR A 189 -13.31 1.70 -18.81
CA TYR A 189 -12.72 2.25 -17.59
C TYR A 189 -13.06 3.73 -17.47
N HIS A 190 -13.28 4.18 -16.24
CA HIS A 190 -13.40 5.60 -15.91
C HIS A 190 -12.44 5.95 -14.78
N TRP A 191 -12.06 7.22 -14.72
CA TRP A 191 -11.45 7.79 -13.53
C TRP A 191 -12.54 8.18 -12.54
N GLU A 192 -12.44 7.71 -11.32
CA GLU A 192 -13.35 8.00 -10.21
C GLU A 192 -12.65 8.93 -9.22
N ALA A 193 -13.36 9.95 -8.75
CA ALA A 193 -12.94 10.78 -7.63
C ALA A 193 -14.14 11.16 -6.78
N GLU A 194 -13.93 11.32 -5.48
CA GLU A 194 -14.97 11.79 -4.57
C GLU A 194 -15.15 13.31 -4.76
N LEU A 195 -16.38 13.70 -5.07
CA LEU A 195 -16.76 15.09 -5.28
C LEU A 195 -17.25 15.73 -3.99
N GLU A 196 -18.15 15.04 -3.29
CA GLU A 196 -18.75 15.49 -2.04
C GLU A 196 -19.04 14.29 -1.14
N TYR A 197 -18.91 14.52 0.16
CA TYR A 197 -19.25 13.55 1.19
C TYR A 197 -20.22 14.22 2.18
N ASP A 198 -21.36 13.60 2.42
CA ASP A 198 -22.21 13.90 3.56
C ASP A 198 -22.32 12.66 4.48
N HIS A 199 -22.94 12.80 5.65
CA HIS A 199 -23.01 11.70 6.63
C HIS A 199 -23.73 10.45 6.13
N ASN A 200 -24.50 10.53 5.03
CA ASN A 200 -25.34 9.45 4.53
C ASN A 200 -25.02 9.08 3.07
N SER A 201 -24.12 9.78 2.39
CA SER A 201 -23.87 9.61 0.97
C SER A 201 -22.52 10.14 0.52
N VAL A 202 -22.04 9.57 -0.58
CA VAL A 202 -20.86 10.02 -1.31
C VAL A 202 -21.27 10.31 -2.74
N VAL A 203 -20.92 11.49 -3.25
CA VAL A 203 -21.06 11.83 -4.66
C VAL A 203 -19.72 11.57 -5.33
N LEU A 204 -19.73 10.68 -6.32
CA LEU A 204 -18.57 10.33 -7.13
C LEU A 204 -18.64 11.04 -8.47
N LEU A 205 -17.53 11.63 -8.89
CA LEU A 205 -17.32 12.10 -10.25
C LEU A 205 -16.65 10.97 -11.05
N LEU A 206 -17.31 10.54 -12.12
CA LEU A 206 -16.81 9.56 -13.07
C LEU A 206 -16.37 10.26 -14.36
N ILE A 207 -15.15 10.00 -14.83
CA ILE A 207 -14.57 10.58 -16.04
C ILE A 207 -14.19 9.45 -17.00
N ASP A 208 -14.88 9.32 -18.13
CA ASP A 208 -14.60 8.28 -19.11
C ASP A 208 -13.15 8.36 -19.63
N ALA A 209 -12.38 7.27 -19.53
CA ALA A 209 -10.95 7.26 -19.84
C ALA A 209 -10.63 7.44 -21.34
N MET A 210 -11.63 7.29 -22.21
CA MET A 210 -11.50 7.39 -23.67
C MET A 210 -11.94 8.74 -24.23
N THR A 211 -12.87 9.42 -23.57
CA THR A 211 -13.52 10.62 -24.09
C THR A 211 -13.35 11.83 -23.18
N GLY A 212 -13.14 11.60 -21.87
CA GLY A 212 -13.12 12.66 -20.86
C GLY A 212 -14.52 13.18 -20.52
N ALA A 213 -15.58 12.54 -21.01
CA ALA A 213 -16.94 12.86 -20.61
C ALA A 213 -17.14 12.57 -19.12
N THR A 214 -17.88 13.44 -18.45
CA THR A 214 -18.11 13.38 -17.01
C THR A 214 -19.54 12.94 -16.71
N SER A 215 -19.72 12.14 -15.67
CA SER A 215 -21.01 11.86 -15.04
C SER A 215 -20.84 11.81 -13.52
N GLU A 216 -21.95 11.95 -12.80
CA GLU A 216 -21.96 11.87 -11.34
C GLU A 216 -22.77 10.64 -10.90
N GLU A 217 -22.31 9.98 -9.84
CA GLU A 217 -23.00 8.87 -9.20
C GLU A 217 -23.14 9.14 -7.69
N VAL A 218 -24.32 8.88 -7.13
CA VAL A 218 -24.58 9.07 -5.70
C VAL A 218 -24.66 7.70 -5.04
N LEU A 219 -23.70 7.41 -4.15
CA LEU A 219 -23.70 6.23 -3.30
C LEU A 219 -24.36 6.58 -1.97
N THR A 220 -25.46 5.92 -1.64
CA THR A 220 -26.13 6.11 -0.34
C THR A 220 -25.60 5.10 0.66
N ILE A 221 -25.16 5.55 1.82
CA ILE A 221 -24.75 4.72 2.95
C ILE A 221 -26.02 4.27 3.65
N GLU A 222 -26.49 3.05 3.35
CA GLU A 222 -27.68 2.51 4.03
C GLU A 222 -27.43 2.37 5.54
N ASN A 223 -28.30 2.98 6.35
CA ASN A 223 -28.29 2.79 7.80
C ASN A 223 -28.60 1.33 8.13
N ILE A 224 -27.62 0.62 8.72
CA ILE A 224 -27.86 -0.70 9.31
C ILE A 224 -28.67 -0.47 10.60
N GLN A 225 -29.98 -0.75 10.55
CA GLN A 225 -30.86 -0.80 11.73
C GLN A 225 -30.59 -2.03 12.60
#